data_AF-A0A562L2U1-F1
#
_entry.id   AF-A0A562L2U1-F1
#
_cell.length_a   1.000
_cell.length_b   1.000
_cell.length_c   1.000
_cell.angle_alpha   90.00
_cell.angle_beta   90.00
_cell.angle_gamma   90.00
#
_symmetry.space_group_name_H-M   'P 1'
#
loop_
_entity.id
_entity.type
_entity.pdbx_description
1 polymer ?
#
loop_
_entity_poly.entity_id
_entity_poly.type
_entity_poly.pdbx_seq_one_letter_code
_entity_poly.pdbx_strand_id
1 'polypeptide(L)'
;MIPLRVIGILTAIVLALHAGIAFYGDLLRPNFRASDLFSGEIPPEKAKLAAAGGLASVSWDGELLANYAAATAADVLHRPSTEAAGKARENKAAQSAVVTALKVSPIRPALWLTLGTLQAQAGEAVTPAVKMSYLTGAVPIDVALSRVRTVTSSAAASDEEIKLLAQSDIRSALANRSRYEPLLVAAYVQANPQGKSLLLETTKVTDPKFNEILRRY
;
A
#
# COMPACT_ATOMS: atom_id res chain seq x y z
N MET A 1 14.36 -19.41 45.03
CA MET A 1 15.10 -19.98 43.88
C MET A 1 14.21 -20.74 42.88
N ILE A 2 13.26 -21.56 43.34
CA ILE A 2 12.29 -22.26 42.46
C ILE A 2 11.51 -21.33 41.50
N PRO A 3 10.99 -20.15 41.91
CA PRO A 3 10.24 -19.29 40.99
C PRO A 3 11.11 -18.75 39.84
N LEU A 4 12.40 -18.44 40.08
CA LEU A 4 13.31 -17.97 39.04
C LEU A 4 13.56 -19.05 37.97
N ARG A 5 13.70 -20.32 38.41
CA ARG A 5 13.89 -21.46 37.49
C ARG A 5 12.64 -21.71 36.65
N VAL A 6 11.46 -21.63 37.25
CA VAL A 6 10.18 -21.76 36.54
C VAL A 6 10.01 -20.64 35.50
N ILE A 7 10.30 -19.39 35.87
CA ILE A 7 10.27 -18.26 34.94
C ILE A 7 11.25 -18.50 33.77
N GLY A 8 12.48 -18.92 34.06
CA GLY A 8 13.48 -19.21 33.03
C GLY A 8 13.04 -20.31 32.05
N ILE A 9 12.43 -21.38 32.54
CA ILE A 9 11.89 -22.47 31.70
C ILE A 9 10.75 -21.94 30.82
N LEU A 10 9.81 -21.17 31.38
CA LEU A 10 8.70 -20.59 30.61
C LEU A 10 9.21 -19.65 29.52
N THR A 11 10.18 -18.79 29.83
CA THR A 11 10.81 -17.91 28.85
C THR A 11 11.48 -18.70 27.73
N ALA A 12 12.22 -19.77 28.05
CA ALA A 12 12.87 -20.61 27.05
C ALA A 12 11.87 -21.30 26.12
N ILE A 13 10.74 -21.80 26.65
CA ILE A 13 9.68 -22.40 25.85
C ILE A 13 9.06 -21.37 24.90
N VAL A 14 8.76 -20.16 25.39
CA VAL A 14 8.21 -19.08 24.56
C VAL A 14 9.17 -18.68 23.45
N LEU A 15 10.47 -18.56 23.74
CA LEU A 15 11.48 -18.23 22.74
C LEU A 15 11.66 -19.34 21.70
N ALA A 16 11.66 -20.62 22.12
CA ALA A 16 11.74 -21.75 21.22
C ALA A 16 10.52 -21.81 20.28
N LEU A 17 9.32 -21.57 20.83
CA LEU A 17 8.09 -21.50 20.04
C LEU A 17 8.13 -20.33 19.04
N HIS A 18 8.57 -19.15 19.49
CA HIS A 18 8.72 -17.98 18.61
C HIS A 18 9.72 -18.23 17.48
N ALA A 19 10.88 -18.82 17.79
CA ALA A 19 11.89 -19.18 16.78
C ALA A 19 11.34 -20.22 15.78
N GLY A 20 10.57 -21.21 16.25
CA GLY A 20 9.91 -22.19 15.39
C GLY A 20 8.89 -21.53 14.44
N ILE A 21 8.06 -20.62 14.96
CA ILE A 21 7.09 -19.86 14.15
C ILE A 21 7.80 -18.97 13.13
N ALA A 22 8.87 -18.28 13.52
CA ALA A 22 9.65 -17.42 12.62
C ALA A 22 10.29 -18.23 11.49
N PHE A 23 10.96 -19.34 11.83
CA PHE A 23 11.58 -20.23 10.84
C PHE A 23 10.57 -20.79 9.84
N TYR A 24 9.41 -21.27 10.34
CA TYR A 24 8.35 -21.76 9.47
C TYR A 24 7.68 -20.64 8.66
N GLY A 25 7.62 -19.43 9.25
CA GLY A 25 7.24 -18.19 8.60
C GLY A 25 8.09 -17.88 7.38
N ASP A 26 9.41 -17.95 7.48
CA ASP A 26 10.32 -17.72 6.36
C ASP A 26 10.12 -18.71 5.20
N LEU A 27 9.76 -19.97 5.50
CA LEU A 27 9.48 -20.99 4.48
C LEU A 27 8.17 -20.73 3.72
N LEU A 28 7.17 -20.19 4.39
CA LEU A 28 5.84 -19.94 3.82
C LEU A 28 5.60 -18.48 3.41
N ARG A 29 6.54 -17.58 3.71
CA ARG A 29 6.42 -16.16 3.42
C ARG A 29 6.16 -15.94 1.93
N PRO A 30 5.06 -15.25 1.56
CA PRO A 30 4.89 -14.81 0.19
C PRO A 30 6.06 -13.91 -0.21
N ASN A 31 6.73 -14.20 -1.31
CA ASN A 31 7.69 -13.27 -1.91
C ASN A 31 6.92 -12.23 -2.73
N PHE A 32 6.11 -11.43 -2.04
CA PHE A 32 5.28 -10.39 -2.63
C PHE A 32 5.23 -9.21 -1.67
N ARG A 33 5.86 -8.10 -2.06
CA ARG A 33 5.96 -6.87 -1.29
C ARG A 33 4.86 -5.90 -1.70
N ALA A 34 4.59 -4.92 -0.83
CA ALA A 34 3.61 -3.88 -1.14
C ALA A 34 3.98 -3.03 -2.36
N SER A 35 5.27 -2.90 -2.71
CA SER A 35 5.71 -2.25 -3.95
C SER A 35 5.26 -2.99 -5.20
N ASP A 36 5.20 -4.31 -5.13
CA ASP A 36 4.99 -5.20 -6.26
C ASP A 36 3.54 -5.08 -6.76
N LEU A 37 2.62 -4.78 -5.82
CA LEU A 37 1.24 -4.37 -6.09
C LEU A 37 1.15 -3.22 -7.11
N PHE A 38 2.06 -2.25 -7.02
CA PHE A 38 2.06 -1.05 -7.86
C PHE A 38 2.93 -1.19 -9.11
N SER A 39 3.77 -2.23 -9.15
CA SER A 39 4.61 -2.57 -10.31
C SER A 39 3.90 -3.47 -11.32
N GLY A 40 2.69 -3.95 -11.00
CA GLY A 40 1.92 -4.85 -11.87
C GLY A 40 2.35 -6.32 -11.75
N GLU A 41 3.01 -6.69 -10.66
CA GLU A 41 3.34 -8.10 -10.41
C GLU A 41 2.09 -8.91 -10.05
N ILE A 42 2.07 -10.16 -10.49
CA ILE A 42 0.91 -11.04 -10.28
C ILE A 42 0.91 -11.51 -8.82
N PRO A 43 -0.22 -11.38 -8.10
CA PRO A 43 -0.31 -11.88 -6.74
C PRO A 43 -0.09 -13.39 -6.66
N PRO A 44 0.47 -13.87 -5.53
CA PRO A 44 0.72 -15.29 -5.31
C PRO A 44 -0.57 -16.11 -5.33
N GLU A 45 -0.42 -17.41 -5.55
CA GLU A 45 -1.55 -18.35 -5.57
C GLU A 45 -2.31 -18.38 -4.22
N LYS A 46 -3.63 -18.57 -4.30
CA LYS A 46 -4.53 -18.57 -3.13
C LYS A 46 -4.14 -19.60 -2.07
N ALA A 47 -3.58 -20.75 -2.47
CA ALA A 47 -3.11 -21.78 -1.54
C ALA A 47 -1.94 -21.28 -0.66
N LYS A 48 -0.96 -20.60 -1.27
CA LYS A 48 0.16 -19.99 -0.54
C LYS A 48 -0.31 -18.86 0.37
N LEU A 49 -1.29 -18.07 -0.09
CA LEU A 49 -1.91 -17.02 0.71
C LEU A 49 -2.62 -17.59 1.95
N ALA A 50 -3.37 -18.68 1.80
CA ALA A 50 -4.08 -19.32 2.90
C ALA A 50 -3.11 -19.89 3.96
N ALA A 51 -2.02 -20.53 3.53
CA ALA A 51 -0.99 -21.04 4.42
C ALA A 51 -0.29 -19.90 5.20
N ALA A 52 0.04 -18.80 4.51
CA ALA A 52 0.60 -17.60 5.14
C ALA A 52 -0.37 -16.93 6.12
N GLY A 53 -1.68 -16.93 5.82
CA GLY A 53 -2.72 -16.37 6.69
C GLY A 53 -2.85 -17.10 8.04
N GLY A 54 -2.72 -18.42 8.03
CA GLY A 54 -2.68 -19.22 9.26
C GLY A 54 -1.53 -18.79 10.18
N LEU A 55 -0.32 -18.61 9.64
CA LEU A 55 0.83 -18.15 10.40
C LEU A 55 0.75 -16.68 10.82
N ALA A 56 0.26 -15.81 9.94
CA ALA A 56 0.09 -14.39 10.22
C ALA A 56 -0.81 -14.15 11.44
N SER A 57 -1.79 -15.02 11.69
CA SER A 57 -2.70 -14.90 12.83
C SER A 57 -2.04 -15.06 14.20
N VAL A 58 -0.86 -15.70 14.26
CA VAL A 58 -0.12 -16.00 15.49
C VAL A 58 1.28 -15.40 15.52
N SER A 59 1.67 -14.67 14.47
CA SER A 59 3.02 -14.12 14.31
C SER A 59 3.08 -12.62 14.64
N TRP A 60 4.24 -12.19 15.13
CA TRP A 60 4.62 -10.78 15.26
C TRP A 60 5.77 -10.39 14.32
N ASP A 61 6.09 -11.25 13.34
CA ASP A 61 7.06 -10.91 12.30
C ASP A 61 6.44 -9.89 11.34
N GLY A 62 6.94 -8.65 11.41
CA GLY A 62 6.47 -7.55 10.58
C GLY A 62 6.66 -7.79 9.09
N GLU A 63 7.67 -8.54 8.65
CA GLU A 63 7.88 -8.84 7.22
C GLU A 63 6.87 -9.87 6.73
N LEU A 64 6.64 -10.95 7.48
CA LEU A 64 5.60 -11.93 7.16
C LEU A 64 4.22 -11.27 7.10
N LEU A 65 3.88 -10.46 8.11
CA LEU A 65 2.61 -9.75 8.18
C LEU A 65 2.46 -8.78 7.00
N ALA A 66 3.51 -8.03 6.66
CA ALA A 66 3.49 -7.09 5.54
C ALA A 66 3.30 -7.79 4.19
N ASN A 67 4.02 -8.89 3.94
CA ASN A 67 3.93 -9.62 2.67
C ASN A 67 2.59 -10.34 2.54
N TYR A 68 2.08 -10.91 3.63
CA TYR A 68 0.74 -11.47 3.66
C TYR A 68 -0.31 -10.39 3.34
N ALA A 69 -0.25 -9.25 4.02
CA ALA A 69 -1.19 -8.15 3.80
C ALA A 69 -1.13 -7.59 2.37
N ALA A 70 0.08 -7.44 1.80
CA ALA A 70 0.27 -7.01 0.42
C ALA A 70 -0.34 -8.02 -0.57
N ALA A 71 -0.08 -9.31 -0.37
CA ALA A 71 -0.62 -10.37 -1.22
C ALA A 71 -2.16 -10.47 -1.12
N THR A 72 -2.73 -10.33 0.08
CA THR A 72 -4.19 -10.29 0.27
C THR A 72 -4.79 -9.08 -0.45
N ALA A 73 -4.20 -7.89 -0.29
CA ALA A 73 -4.67 -6.70 -0.97
C ALA A 73 -4.58 -6.83 -2.50
N ALA A 74 -3.51 -7.43 -3.01
CA ALA A 74 -3.35 -7.68 -4.43
C ALA A 74 -4.41 -8.63 -4.99
N ASP A 75 -4.80 -9.68 -4.28
CA ASP A 75 -5.90 -10.57 -4.69
C ASP A 75 -7.23 -9.81 -4.76
N VAL A 76 -7.54 -8.95 -3.77
CA VAL A 76 -8.76 -8.12 -3.80
C VAL A 76 -8.78 -7.12 -4.95
N LEU A 77 -7.62 -6.50 -5.24
CA LEU A 77 -7.52 -5.45 -6.26
C LEU A 77 -7.51 -6.03 -7.68
N HIS A 78 -6.94 -7.22 -7.90
CA HIS A 78 -6.80 -7.82 -9.23
C HIS A 78 -7.83 -8.91 -9.53
N ARG A 79 -8.37 -9.59 -8.50
CA ARG A 79 -9.34 -10.67 -8.61
C ARG A 79 -10.51 -10.45 -7.64
N PRO A 80 -11.20 -9.30 -7.72
CA PRO A 80 -12.30 -9.02 -6.79
C PRO A 80 -13.42 -10.05 -6.94
N SER A 81 -14.08 -10.38 -5.83
CA SER A 81 -15.35 -11.12 -5.88
C SER A 81 -16.35 -10.47 -6.84
N THR A 82 -17.08 -11.32 -7.57
CA THR A 82 -18.15 -10.90 -8.48
C THR A 82 -19.39 -10.39 -7.73
N GLU A 83 -19.54 -10.77 -6.47
CA GLU A 83 -20.65 -10.35 -5.61
C GLU A 83 -20.29 -9.09 -4.82
N ALA A 84 -21.18 -8.10 -4.81
CA ALA A 84 -20.92 -6.83 -4.13
C ALA A 84 -20.65 -6.99 -2.62
N ALA A 85 -21.40 -7.87 -1.95
CA ALA A 85 -21.19 -8.19 -0.53
C ALA A 85 -19.85 -8.91 -0.30
N GLY A 86 -19.49 -9.84 -1.19
CA GLY A 86 -18.19 -10.51 -1.17
C GLY A 86 -17.04 -9.51 -1.32
N LYS A 87 -17.13 -8.62 -2.30
CA LYS A 87 -16.13 -7.58 -2.56
C LYS A 87 -15.91 -6.66 -1.37
N ALA A 88 -16.98 -6.20 -0.72
CA ALA A 88 -16.88 -5.34 0.46
C ALA A 88 -16.21 -6.08 1.64
N ARG A 89 -16.60 -7.34 1.88
CA ARG A 89 -16.03 -8.17 2.94
C ARG A 89 -14.54 -8.45 2.71
N GLU A 90 -14.16 -8.82 1.49
CA GLU A 90 -12.77 -9.09 1.10
C GLU A 90 -11.90 -7.84 1.24
N ASN A 91 -12.37 -6.68 0.78
CA ASN A 91 -11.66 -5.42 0.97
C ASN A 91 -11.47 -5.11 2.46
N LYS A 92 -12.50 -5.30 3.30
CA LYS A 92 -12.34 -5.04 4.74
C LYS A 92 -11.36 -5.99 5.42
N ALA A 93 -11.33 -7.26 5.01
CA ALA A 93 -10.34 -8.22 5.48
C ALA A 93 -8.92 -7.81 5.05
N ALA A 94 -8.73 -7.36 3.81
CA ALA A 94 -7.45 -6.85 3.33
C ALA A 94 -7.00 -5.60 4.11
N GLN A 95 -7.89 -4.64 4.35
CA GLN A 95 -7.59 -3.47 5.20
C GLN A 95 -7.16 -3.90 6.60
N SER A 96 -7.86 -4.86 7.21
CA SER A 96 -7.51 -5.37 8.55
C SER A 96 -6.13 -6.03 8.58
N ALA A 97 -5.78 -6.82 7.56
CA ALA A 97 -4.44 -7.41 7.44
C ALA A 97 -3.37 -6.32 7.32
N VAL A 98 -3.60 -5.29 6.49
CA VAL A 98 -2.69 -4.15 6.32
C VAL A 98 -2.51 -3.38 7.63
N VAL A 99 -3.60 -3.08 8.35
CA VAL A 99 -3.53 -2.39 9.65
C VAL A 99 -2.77 -3.21 10.68
N THR A 100 -2.99 -4.54 10.73
CA THR A 100 -2.25 -5.43 11.64
C THR A 100 -0.76 -5.41 11.34
N ALA A 101 -0.37 -5.48 10.07
CA ALA A 101 1.03 -5.38 9.66
C ALA A 101 1.66 -4.02 10.03
N LEU A 102 0.94 -2.92 9.80
CA LEU A 102 1.41 -1.55 10.10
C LEU A 102 1.53 -1.26 11.60
N LYS A 103 0.74 -1.93 12.46
CA LYS A 103 0.91 -1.85 13.92
C LYS A 103 2.25 -2.41 14.39
N VAL A 104 2.76 -3.42 13.69
CA VAL A 104 4.04 -4.07 13.99
C VAL A 104 5.20 -3.37 13.27
N SER A 105 5.00 -2.94 12.03
CA SER A 105 6.03 -2.33 11.19
C SER A 105 5.49 -1.07 10.49
N PRO A 106 5.45 0.09 11.17
CA PRO A 106 4.80 1.30 10.68
C PRO A 106 5.61 2.05 9.61
N ILE A 107 6.92 1.80 9.49
CA ILE A 107 7.81 2.48 8.53
C ILE A 107 7.74 1.73 7.17
N ARG A 108 6.54 1.68 6.59
CA ARG A 108 6.27 0.95 5.35
C ARG A 108 5.43 1.80 4.38
N PRO A 109 6.08 2.69 3.61
CA PRO A 109 5.39 3.67 2.80
C PRO A 109 4.45 3.07 1.74
N ALA A 110 4.85 1.99 1.07
CA ALA A 110 4.01 1.30 0.09
C ALA A 110 2.78 0.64 0.74
N LEU A 111 2.94 0.10 1.96
CA LEU A 111 1.86 -0.57 2.67
C LEU A 111 0.80 0.43 3.19
N TRP A 112 1.23 1.62 3.61
CA TRP A 112 0.33 2.74 3.88
C TRP A 112 -0.45 3.18 2.64
N LEU A 113 0.19 3.22 1.47
CA LEU A 113 -0.50 3.49 0.21
C LEU A 113 -1.51 2.39 -0.15
N THR A 114 -1.17 1.11 0.10
CA THR A 114 -2.09 -0.01 -0.07
C THR A 114 -3.36 0.19 0.77
N LEU A 115 -3.22 0.61 2.04
CA LEU A 115 -4.36 0.92 2.89
C LEU A 115 -5.23 2.04 2.29
N GLY A 116 -4.61 3.16 1.89
CA GLY A 116 -5.32 4.28 1.27
C GLY A 116 -6.06 3.89 -0.02
N THR A 117 -5.48 3.00 -0.82
CA THR A 117 -6.07 2.49 -2.06
C THR A 117 -7.29 1.61 -1.77
N LEU A 118 -7.20 0.71 -0.78
CA LEU A 118 -8.33 -0.12 -0.34
C LEU A 118 -9.47 0.73 0.23
N GLN A 119 -9.14 1.73 1.04
CA GLN A 119 -10.10 2.70 1.61
C GLN A 119 -10.79 3.51 0.51
N ALA A 120 -10.05 3.97 -0.50
CA ALA A 120 -10.60 4.70 -1.63
C ALA A 120 -11.65 3.87 -2.39
N GLN A 121 -11.39 2.58 -2.63
CA GLN A 121 -12.36 1.69 -3.26
C GLN A 121 -13.62 1.46 -2.41
N ALA A 122 -13.49 1.51 -1.09
CA ALA A 122 -14.60 1.36 -0.16
C ALA A 122 -15.36 2.68 0.11
N GLY A 123 -14.91 3.82 -0.45
CA GLY A 123 -15.46 5.13 -0.14
C GLY A 123 -15.16 5.61 1.29
N GLU A 124 -14.12 5.06 1.91
CA GLU A 124 -13.68 5.40 3.26
C GLU A 124 -12.70 6.59 3.26
N ALA A 125 -12.35 7.11 4.45
CA ALA A 125 -11.40 8.20 4.60
C ALA A 125 -9.97 7.78 4.19
N VAL A 126 -9.48 8.33 3.08
CA VAL A 126 -8.19 8.00 2.46
C VAL A 126 -7.02 8.82 3.02
N THR A 127 -7.28 10.06 3.43
CA THR A 127 -6.27 11.08 3.75
C THR A 127 -5.23 10.61 4.78
N PRO A 128 -5.58 10.00 5.93
CA PRO A 128 -4.58 9.61 6.92
C PRO A 128 -3.59 8.57 6.40
N ALA A 129 -4.09 7.55 5.68
CA ALA A 129 -3.24 6.49 5.14
C ALA A 129 -2.30 7.01 4.04
N VAL A 130 -2.81 7.85 3.14
CA VAL A 130 -1.99 8.46 2.09
C VAL A 130 -0.94 9.39 2.67
N LYS A 131 -1.28 10.20 3.68
CA LYS A 131 -0.31 11.05 4.38
C LYS A 131 0.82 10.22 4.99
N MET A 132 0.48 9.16 5.70
CA MET A 132 1.48 8.24 6.25
C MET A 132 2.33 7.57 5.19
N SER A 133 1.79 7.33 3.99
CA SER A 133 2.61 6.81 2.88
C SER A 133 3.77 7.76 2.58
N TYR A 134 3.55 9.07 2.52
CA TYR A 134 4.62 10.04 2.31
C TYR A 134 5.57 10.16 3.49
N LEU A 135 5.04 10.18 4.72
CA LEU A 135 5.83 10.47 5.92
C LEU A 135 6.71 9.32 6.39
N THR A 136 6.48 8.09 5.90
CA THR A 136 7.19 6.89 6.36
C THR A 136 8.32 6.44 5.45
N GLY A 137 8.60 7.17 4.38
CA GLY A 137 9.81 6.97 3.57
C GLY A 137 9.63 7.23 2.09
N ALA A 138 10.78 7.24 1.40
CA ALA A 138 10.84 7.30 -0.05
C ALA A 138 10.32 6.00 -0.69
N VAL A 139 9.88 6.09 -1.94
CA VAL A 139 9.38 4.95 -2.70
C VAL A 139 9.91 4.96 -4.13
N PRO A 140 9.94 3.79 -4.80
CA PRO A 140 10.13 3.72 -6.24
C PRO A 140 9.09 4.56 -7.00
N ILE A 141 9.46 5.01 -8.19
CA ILE A 141 8.65 5.95 -9.00
C ILE A 141 7.28 5.38 -9.41
N ASP A 142 7.20 4.07 -9.59
CA ASP A 142 5.99 3.28 -9.86
C ASP A 142 4.99 3.33 -8.70
N VAL A 143 5.50 3.23 -7.46
CA VAL A 143 4.70 3.46 -6.25
C VAL A 143 4.32 4.94 -6.11
N ALA A 144 5.24 5.87 -6.41
CA ALA A 144 4.97 7.31 -6.39
C ALA A 144 3.83 7.69 -7.36
N LEU A 145 3.80 7.14 -8.57
CA LEU A 145 2.69 7.34 -9.50
C LEU A 145 1.37 6.80 -8.99
N SER A 146 1.41 5.67 -8.27
CA SER A 146 0.23 5.13 -7.61
C SER A 146 -0.25 6.05 -6.49
N ARG A 147 0.66 6.73 -5.77
CA ARG A 147 0.28 7.80 -4.82
C ARG A 147 -0.40 8.94 -5.52
N VAL A 148 0.17 9.45 -6.62
CA VAL A 148 -0.43 10.53 -7.40
C VAL A 148 -1.86 10.14 -7.80
N ARG A 149 -2.06 8.94 -8.34
CA ARG A 149 -3.40 8.45 -8.70
C ARG A 149 -4.36 8.40 -7.52
N THR A 150 -3.95 7.83 -6.39
CA THR A 150 -4.80 7.74 -5.18
C THR A 150 -5.10 9.13 -4.59
N VAL A 151 -4.13 10.05 -4.62
CA VAL A 151 -4.33 11.45 -4.21
C VAL A 151 -5.35 12.13 -5.11
N THR A 152 -5.13 12.11 -6.42
CA THR A 152 -5.93 12.88 -7.37
C THR A 152 -7.34 12.35 -7.54
N SER A 153 -7.59 11.08 -7.23
CA SER A 153 -8.94 10.49 -7.27
C SER A 153 -9.70 10.56 -5.95
N SER A 154 -9.13 11.12 -4.87
CA SER A 154 -9.72 11.10 -3.53
C SER A 154 -9.73 12.48 -2.84
N ALA A 155 -10.37 12.55 -1.67
CA ALA A 155 -10.38 13.76 -0.84
C ALA A 155 -8.98 14.20 -0.37
N ALA A 156 -7.96 13.34 -0.51
CA ALA A 156 -6.57 13.68 -0.19
C ALA A 156 -6.01 14.80 -1.08
N ALA A 157 -6.57 15.04 -2.27
CA ALA A 157 -6.20 16.17 -3.13
C ALA A 157 -6.55 17.54 -2.52
N SER A 158 -7.40 17.60 -1.49
CA SER A 158 -7.76 18.84 -0.78
C SER A 158 -6.87 19.13 0.43
N ASP A 159 -6.01 18.18 0.83
CA ASP A 159 -5.10 18.36 1.96
C ASP A 159 -3.83 19.08 1.48
N GLU A 160 -3.54 20.25 2.07
CA GLU A 160 -2.43 21.11 1.62
C GLU A 160 -1.06 20.45 1.79
N GLU A 161 -0.86 19.64 2.83
CA GLU A 161 0.40 18.94 3.03
C GLU A 161 0.58 17.84 1.99
N ILE A 162 -0.48 17.05 1.73
CA ILE A 162 -0.46 16.03 0.69
C ILE A 162 -0.24 16.65 -0.70
N LYS A 163 -0.85 17.80 -1.00
CA LYS A 163 -0.63 18.50 -2.28
C LYS A 163 0.84 18.83 -2.49
N LEU A 164 1.50 19.41 -1.48
CA LEU A 164 2.93 19.75 -1.55
C LEU A 164 3.80 18.51 -1.74
N LEU A 165 3.46 17.40 -1.07
CA LEU A 165 4.18 16.13 -1.21
C LEU A 165 3.96 15.50 -2.59
N ALA A 166 2.72 15.48 -3.08
CA ALA A 166 2.35 14.94 -4.38
C ALA A 166 2.99 15.72 -5.55
N GLN A 167 3.24 17.03 -5.39
CA GLN A 167 4.00 17.81 -6.37
C GLN A 167 5.40 17.23 -6.61
N SER A 168 6.03 16.66 -5.58
CA SER A 168 7.34 16.00 -5.73
C SER A 168 7.25 14.75 -6.60
N ASP A 169 6.23 13.91 -6.38
CA ASP A 169 6.00 12.69 -7.15
C ASP A 169 5.67 13.02 -8.61
N ILE A 170 4.84 14.04 -8.85
CA ILE A 170 4.51 14.53 -10.21
C ILE A 170 5.77 15.03 -10.92
N ARG A 171 6.60 15.86 -10.26
CA ARG A 171 7.86 16.35 -10.85
C ARG A 171 8.82 15.20 -11.17
N SER A 172 8.91 14.20 -10.30
CA SER A 172 9.75 13.01 -10.51
C SER A 172 9.29 12.18 -11.71
N ALA A 173 7.97 12.05 -11.89
CA ALA A 173 7.39 11.39 -13.06
C ALA A 173 7.66 12.17 -14.36
N LEU A 174 7.52 13.50 -14.32
CA LEU A 174 7.82 14.37 -15.46
C LEU A 174 9.30 14.38 -15.84
N ALA A 175 10.22 14.21 -14.90
CA ALA A 175 11.64 14.02 -15.21
C ALA A 175 11.90 12.79 -16.10
N ASN A 176 11.01 11.79 -16.05
CA ASN A 176 11.03 10.58 -16.88
C ASN A 176 9.81 10.49 -17.81
N ARG A 177 9.41 11.65 -18.35
CA ARG A 177 8.14 11.85 -19.07
C ARG A 177 7.86 10.80 -20.14
N SER A 178 8.83 10.42 -20.96
CA SER A 178 8.64 9.46 -22.05
C SER A 178 8.04 8.13 -21.60
N ARG A 179 8.34 7.70 -20.37
CA ARG A 179 7.82 6.47 -19.77
C ARG A 179 6.49 6.67 -19.05
N TYR A 180 6.29 7.83 -18.42
CA TYR A 180 5.21 8.03 -17.45
C TYR A 180 4.10 8.98 -17.91
N GLU A 181 4.24 9.61 -19.08
CA GLU A 181 3.22 10.46 -19.68
C GLU A 181 1.84 9.78 -19.75
N PRO A 182 1.70 8.53 -20.25
CA PRO A 182 0.38 7.89 -20.34
C PRO A 182 -0.26 7.68 -18.96
N LEU A 183 0.55 7.38 -17.94
CA LEU A 183 0.07 7.15 -16.57
C LEU A 183 -0.38 8.47 -15.91
N LEU A 184 0.32 9.57 -16.14
CA LEU A 184 -0.09 10.89 -15.67
C LEU A 184 -1.37 11.38 -16.36
N VAL A 185 -1.52 11.14 -17.67
CA VAL A 185 -2.77 11.44 -18.39
C VAL A 185 -3.92 10.59 -17.84
N ALA A 186 -3.71 9.30 -17.61
CA ALA A 186 -4.73 8.43 -17.01
C ALA A 186 -5.13 8.88 -15.60
N ALA A 187 -4.16 9.30 -14.79
CA ALA A 187 -4.41 9.85 -13.46
C ALA A 187 -5.23 11.15 -13.53
N TYR A 188 -4.96 12.02 -14.51
CA TYR A 188 -5.73 13.25 -14.75
C TYR A 188 -7.17 12.96 -15.18
N VAL A 189 -7.37 12.03 -16.12
CA VAL A 189 -8.71 11.65 -16.60
C VAL A 189 -9.57 11.07 -15.47
N GLN A 190 -8.96 10.31 -14.57
CA GLN A 190 -9.64 9.68 -13.42
C GLN A 190 -9.72 10.59 -12.19
N ALA A 191 -9.10 11.77 -12.21
CA ALA A 191 -9.05 12.66 -11.06
C ALA A 191 -10.39 13.34 -10.79
N ASN A 192 -10.63 13.63 -9.50
CA ASN A 192 -11.67 14.56 -9.09
C ASN A 192 -11.26 16.02 -9.41
N PRO A 193 -12.16 17.02 -9.26
CA PRO A 193 -11.84 18.40 -9.60
C PRO A 193 -10.59 18.95 -8.91
N GLN A 194 -10.39 18.65 -7.63
CA GLN A 194 -9.22 19.08 -6.85
C GLN A 194 -7.94 18.42 -7.36
N GLY A 195 -7.99 17.12 -7.67
CA GLY A 195 -6.88 16.37 -8.27
C GLY A 195 -6.51 16.86 -9.66
N LYS A 196 -7.50 17.24 -10.49
CA LYS A 196 -7.24 17.89 -11.78
C LYS A 196 -6.53 19.23 -11.59
N SER A 197 -6.99 20.06 -10.65
CA SER A 197 -6.33 21.34 -10.32
C SER A 197 -4.89 21.13 -9.89
N LEU A 198 -4.64 20.18 -8.98
CA LEU A 198 -3.29 19.83 -8.52
C LEU A 198 -2.36 19.47 -9.69
N LEU A 199 -2.80 18.59 -10.59
CA LEU A 199 -2.01 18.20 -11.76
C LEU A 199 -1.76 19.38 -12.71
N LEU A 200 -2.77 20.21 -12.97
CA LEU A 200 -2.64 21.38 -13.83
C LEU A 200 -1.72 22.45 -13.23
N GLU A 201 -1.86 22.77 -11.95
CA GLU A 201 -1.02 23.77 -11.27
C GLU A 201 0.45 23.34 -11.26
N THR A 202 0.70 22.07 -10.92
CA THR A 202 2.06 21.51 -10.86
C THR A 202 2.73 21.48 -12.24
N THR A 203 1.99 21.04 -13.26
CA THR A 203 2.51 20.94 -14.63
C THR A 203 2.66 22.30 -15.29
N LYS A 204 1.81 23.29 -14.99
CA LYS A 204 1.95 24.66 -15.50
C LYS A 204 3.31 25.26 -15.17
N VAL A 205 3.86 24.96 -13.99
CA VAL A 205 5.17 25.46 -13.55
C VAL A 205 6.30 24.56 -14.05
N THR A 206 6.12 23.24 -14.04
CA THR A 206 7.20 22.27 -14.28
C THR A 206 7.38 21.90 -15.77
N ASP A 207 6.28 21.67 -16.48
CA ASP A 207 6.26 21.31 -17.91
C ASP A 207 5.00 21.92 -18.58
N PRO A 208 5.08 23.19 -19.03
CA PRO A 208 3.95 23.87 -19.66
C PRO A 208 3.42 23.15 -20.92
N LYS A 209 4.27 22.43 -21.65
CA LYS A 209 3.85 21.68 -22.84
C LYS A 209 2.98 20.50 -22.44
N PHE A 210 3.34 19.79 -21.38
CA PHE A 210 2.51 18.71 -20.85
C PHE A 210 1.20 19.26 -20.23
N ASN A 211 1.23 20.44 -19.61
CA ASN A 211 0.02 21.10 -19.13
C ASN A 211 -1.02 21.31 -20.25
N GLU A 212 -0.58 21.75 -21.43
CA GLU A 212 -1.45 21.90 -22.61
C GLU A 212 -1.98 20.56 -23.14
N ILE A 213 -1.27 19.45 -22.91
CA ILE A 213 -1.77 18.11 -23.24
C ILE A 213 -2.89 17.72 -22.28
N LEU A 214 -2.70 17.93 -20.97
CA LEU A 214 -3.73 17.61 -19.97
C LEU A 214 -5.04 18.35 -20.23
N ARG A 215 -4.99 19.63 -20.63
CA ARG A 215 -6.18 20.44 -20.95
C ARG A 215 -7.03 19.94 -22.12
N ARG A 216 -6.51 18.99 -22.92
CA ARG A 216 -7.26 18.37 -24.02
C ARG A 216 -8.18 17.23 -23.56
N TYR A 217 -8.07 16.83 -22.28
CA TYR A 217 -8.87 15.78 -21.63
C TYR A 217 -9.77 16.38 -20.53
#